data_AF-A0A7Y6AEF7-F1
#
_entry.id   AF-A0A7Y6AEF7-F1
#
_cell.length_a   1.000
_cell.length_b   1.000
_cell.length_c   1.000
_cell.angle_alpha   90.00
_cell.angle_beta   90.00
_cell.angle_gamma   90.00
#
_symmetry.space_group_name_H-M   'P 1'
#
loop_
_entity.id
_entity.type
_entity.pdbx_description
1 polymer ?
#
loop_
_entity_poly.entity_id
_entity_poly.type
_entity_poly.pdbx_seq_one_letter_code
_entity_poly.pdbx_strand_id
1 'polypeptide(L)' 'MKLENTLSIPVPADEAWRVLLDIERIAPCVPGATLTGNDGESYRGKIKVLLG' A
#
# COMPACT_ATOMS: atom_id res chain seq x y z
N MET A 1 7.39 14.32 -3.70
CA MET A 1 5.97 14.42 -3.27
C MET A 1 5.85 13.69 -1.95
N LYS A 2 5.18 14.30 -0.95
CA LYS A 2 4.92 13.69 0.36
C LYS A 2 3.40 13.45 0.45
N LEU A 3 2.98 12.23 0.77
CA LEU A 3 1.58 11.88 0.93
C LEU A 3 1.38 11.45 2.39
N GLU A 4 0.53 12.16 3.12
CA GLU A 4 0.16 11.83 4.49
C GLU A 4 -1.35 11.57 4.54
N ASN A 5 -1.75 10.45 5.13
CA ASN A 5 -3.15 10.06 5.28
C ASN A 5 -3.36 9.56 6.72
N THR A 6 -4.43 10.07 7.35
CA THR A 6 -4.89 9.58 8.66
C THR A 6 -6.24 8.95 8.47
N LEU A 7 -6.37 7.69 8.91
CA LEU A 7 -7.58 6.90 8.78
C LEU A 7 -7.87 6.17 10.09
N SER A 8 -9.17 6.06 10.43
CA SER A 8 -9.64 5.29 11.59
C SER A 8 -10.21 3.96 11.11
N ILE A 9 -9.74 2.86 11.68
CA ILE A 9 -10.14 1.50 11.30
C ILE A 9 -10.87 0.87 12.49
N PRO A 10 -12.04 0.24 12.32
CA PRO A 10 -12.82 -0.33 13.42
C PRO A 10 -12.30 -1.72 13.85
N VAL A 11 -10.98 -1.89 13.94
CA VAL A 11 -10.31 -3.13 14.39
C VAL A 11 -9.15 -2.79 15.34
N PRO A 12 -8.74 -3.72 16.22
CA PRO A 12 -7.56 -3.53 17.06
C PRO A 12 -6.29 -3.27 16.24
N ALA A 13 -5.34 -2.52 16.81
CA ALA A 13 -4.10 -2.14 16.15
C ALA A 13 -3.30 -3.35 15.64
N ASP A 14 -3.23 -4.44 16.41
CA ASP A 14 -2.49 -5.65 16.03
C ASP A 14 -3.07 -6.31 14.78
N GLU A 15 -4.40 -6.29 14.63
CA GLU A 15 -5.08 -6.85 13.47
C GLU A 15 -4.86 -5.97 12.23
N ALA A 16 -4.99 -4.65 12.40
CA ALA A 16 -4.68 -3.69 11.34
C ALA A 16 -3.23 -3.81 10.87
N TRP A 17 -2.28 -3.92 11.80
CA TRP A 17 -0.85 -3.98 11.50
C TRP A 17 -0.48 -5.17 10.64
N ARG A 18 -1.09 -6.34 10.89
CA ARG A 18 -0.88 -7.55 10.07
C ARG A 18 -1.29 -7.34 8.61
N VAL A 19 -2.35 -6.56 8.36
CA VAL A 19 -2.80 -6.24 6.99
C VAL A 19 -1.92 -5.17 6.37
N LEU A 20 -1.51 -4.15 7.15
CA LEU A 20 -0.66 -3.05 6.65
C LEU A 20 0.73 -3.52 6.19
N LEU A 21 1.24 -4.62 6.75
CA LEU A 21 2.50 -5.24 6.33
C LEU A 21 2.37 -6.17 5.11
N ASP A 22 1.15 -6.48 4.68
CA ASP A 22 0.88 -7.30 3.50
C ASP A 22 0.84 -6.43 2.24
N ILE A 23 2.00 -6.30 1.58
CA ILE A 23 2.18 -5.41 0.42
C ILE A 23 1.26 -5.75 -0.75
N GLU A 24 1.01 -7.03 -1.01
CA GLU A 24 0.11 -7.45 -2.10
C GLU A 24 -1.32 -7.01 -1.84
N ARG A 25 -1.73 -7.05 -0.57
CA ARG A 25 -3.07 -6.65 -0.14
C ARG A 25 -3.25 -5.14 -0.05
N ILE A 26 -2.21 -4.39 0.30
CA ILE A 26 -2.28 -2.91 0.37
C ILE A 26 -2.00 -2.21 -0.96
N ALA A 27 -1.31 -2.84 -1.91
CA ALA A 27 -0.96 -2.20 -3.18
C ALA A 27 -2.16 -1.58 -3.93
N PRO A 28 -3.36 -2.19 -3.97
CA PRO A 28 -4.54 -1.58 -4.58
C PRO A 28 -5.02 -0.28 -3.92
N CYS A 29 -4.65 -0.03 -2.66
CA CYS A 29 -5.01 1.21 -1.96
C CYS A 29 -4.19 2.42 -2.42
N VAL A 30 -3.10 2.20 -3.17
CA VAL A 30 -2.29 3.26 -3.76
C VAL A 30 -2.80 3.54 -5.18
N PRO A 31 -3.31 4.75 -5.47
CA PRO A 31 -3.90 5.06 -6.77
C PRO A 31 -2.95 4.80 -7.94
N GLY A 32 -3.40 3.97 -8.89
CA GLY A 32 -2.63 3.64 -10.09
C GLY A 32 -1.37 2.80 -9.84
N ALA A 33 -1.23 2.19 -8.66
CA ALA A 33 -0.16 1.26 -8.37
C ALA A 33 -0.42 -0.14 -8.97
N THR A 34 0.63 -0.77 -9.47
CA THR A 34 0.63 -2.16 -9.93
C THR A 34 1.95 -2.80 -9.57
N LEU A 35 1.91 -3.91 -8.84
CA LEU A 35 3.11 -4.69 -8.52
C LEU A 35 3.60 -5.40 -9.78
N THR A 36 4.91 -5.36 -10.02
CA THR A 36 5.57 -5.96 -11.19
C THR A 36 6.51 -7.11 -10.79
N GLY A 37 6.66 -7.38 -9.50
CA GLY A 37 7.41 -8.53 -8.98
C GLY A 37 7.80 -8.34 -7.51
N ASN A 38 8.20 -9.43 -6.86
CA ASN A 38 8.81 -9.44 -5.54
C ASN A 38 10.22 -10.06 -5.63
N ASP A 39 11.12 -9.64 -4.72
CA ASP A 39 12.45 -10.20 -4.51
C ASP A 39 12.59 -10.58 -3.02
N GLY A 40 11.63 -11.35 -2.50
CA GLY A 40 11.58 -11.76 -1.09
C GLY A 40 11.17 -10.63 -0.15
N GLU A 41 12.08 -9.72 0.18
CA GLU A 41 11.84 -8.60 1.11
C GLU A 41 11.50 -7.28 0.41
N SER A 42 11.71 -7.21 -0.90
CA SER A 42 11.46 -6.01 -1.70
C SER A 42 10.40 -6.24 -2.76
N TYR A 43 9.56 -5.23 -3.00
CA TYR A 43 8.55 -5.27 -4.06
C TYR A 43 8.88 -4.24 -5.13
N ARG A 44 8.82 -4.65 -6.39
CA ARG A 44 8.85 -3.74 -7.54
C ARG A 44 7.42 -3.40 -7.93
N GLY A 45 7.14 -2.13 -8.15
CA GLY A 45 5.84 -1.68 -8.64
C GLY A 45 5.97 -0.47 -9.56
N LYS A 46 4.96 -0.27 -10.39
CA LYS A 46 4.76 0.93 -11.20
C LYS A 46 3.58 1.70 -10.62
N ILE A 47 3.71 3.02 -10.55
CA ILE A 47 2.62 3.91 -10.14
C ILE A 47 2.34 4.85 -11.31
N LYS A 48 1.10 4.85 -11.81
CA LYS A 48 0.62 5.82 -12.80
C LYS A 48 -0.32 6.80 -12.10
N VAL A 49 0.18 8.02 -11.85
CA VAL A 49 -0.63 9.10 -11.28
C VAL A 49 -1.02 10.05 -12.41
N LEU A 50 -2.32 10.31 -12.56
CA LEU A 50 -2.80 11.44 -13.35
C LEU A 50 -2.70 12.68 -12.47
N LEU A 51 -1.82 13.61 -12.83
CA LEU A 51 -1.79 14.95 -12.26
C LEU A 51 -2.68 15.81 -13.16
N GLY A 52 -3.84 16.21 -12.61
CA GLY A 52 -4.73 17.20 -13.24
C GLY A 52 -4.19 18.61 -13.07
#